data_AF-A0A317GZC3-F1
#
_entry.id   AF-A0A317GZC3-F1
#
_cell.length_a   1.000
_cell.length_b   1.000
_cell.length_c   1.000
_cell.angle_alpha   90.00
_cell.angle_beta   90.00
_cell.angle_gamma   90.00
#
_symmetry.space_group_name_H-M   'P 1'
#
loop_
_entity.id
_entity.type
_entity.pdbx_description
1 polymer ?
#
loop_
_entity_poly.entity_id
_entity_poly.type
_entity_poly.pdbx_seq_one_letter_code
_entity_poly.pdbx_strand_id
1 'polypeptide(L)'
;MRFEDLPLFADDALLGLAILGQTRAKEWKLFVAHYEGRGLPPLDAFAGGRYVPAVRQFLDRINGVDGAAPFPARDGHEVREAEWHKRRS
;
A
#
# COMPACT_ATOMS: atom_id res chain seq x y z
N MET A 1 2.64 -19.98 -1.88
CA MET A 1 2.57 -19.26 -3.17
C MET A 1 3.39 -18.01 -3.03
N ARG A 2 4.27 -17.70 -4.00
CA ARG A 2 5.07 -16.47 -3.96
C ARG A 2 4.44 -15.43 -4.86
N PHE A 3 4.83 -14.18 -4.68
CA PHE A 3 4.29 -13.06 -5.45
C PHE A 3 4.64 -13.19 -6.95
N GLU A 4 5.81 -13.72 -7.28
CA GLU A 4 6.27 -13.92 -8.66
C GLU A 4 5.47 -14.99 -9.41
N ASP A 5 4.75 -15.83 -8.67
CA ASP A 5 3.93 -16.91 -9.22
C ASP A 5 2.47 -16.44 -9.49
N LEU A 6 2.14 -15.17 -9.21
CA LEU A 6 0.81 -14.62 -9.45
C LEU A 6 0.54 -14.40 -10.95
N PRO A 7 -0.70 -14.63 -11.42
CA PRO A 7 -1.14 -14.18 -12.75
C PRO A 7 -1.09 -12.65 -12.85
N LEU A 8 -1.14 -12.11 -14.07
CA LEU A 8 -1.10 -10.66 -14.32
C LEU A 8 -2.26 -9.90 -13.61
N PHE A 9 -3.41 -10.57 -13.48
CA PHE A 9 -4.55 -10.13 -12.67
C PHE A 9 -4.84 -11.21 -11.63
N ALA A 10 -4.81 -10.84 -10.35
CA ALA A 10 -5.06 -11.75 -9.24
C ALA A 10 -6.18 -11.24 -8.35
N ASP A 11 -7.03 -12.14 -7.87
CA ASP A 11 -8.04 -11.80 -6.88
C ASP A 11 -7.42 -11.51 -5.51
N ASP A 12 -8.23 -10.98 -4.61
CA ASP A 12 -7.83 -10.62 -3.25
C ASP A 12 -7.40 -11.84 -2.41
N ALA A 13 -7.86 -13.05 -2.74
CA ALA A 13 -7.46 -14.26 -2.03
C ALA A 13 -6.03 -14.69 -2.39
N LEU A 14 -5.70 -14.70 -3.69
CA LEU A 14 -4.36 -15.00 -4.20
C LEU A 14 -3.36 -13.93 -3.77
N LEU A 15 -3.74 -12.65 -3.84
CA LEU A 15 -2.91 -11.55 -3.35
C LEU A 15 -2.63 -11.69 -1.85
N GLY A 16 -3.66 -11.96 -1.04
CA GLY A 16 -3.48 -12.17 0.39
C GLY A 16 -2.55 -13.34 0.70
N LEU A 17 -2.68 -14.46 -0.01
CA LEU A 17 -1.81 -15.63 0.13
C LEU A 17 -0.35 -15.31 -0.22
N ALA A 18 -0.14 -14.62 -1.34
CA ALA A 18 1.19 -14.32 -1.85
C ALA A 18 1.92 -13.22 -1.07
N ILE A 19 1.18 -12.23 -0.53
CA ILE A 19 1.76 -11.06 0.17
C ILE A 19 1.87 -11.30 1.68
N LEU A 20 0.81 -11.80 2.31
CA LEU A 20 0.72 -11.93 3.77
C LEU A 20 1.01 -13.35 4.29
N GLY A 21 1.06 -14.32 3.37
CA GLY A 21 1.24 -15.74 3.68
C GLY A 21 -0.06 -16.43 4.12
N GLN A 22 -0.01 -17.77 4.20
CA GLN A 22 -1.18 -18.63 4.46
C GLN A 22 -1.96 -18.22 5.72
N THR A 23 -1.25 -17.89 6.80
CA THR A 23 -1.86 -17.61 8.11
C THR A 23 -2.66 -16.31 8.12
N ARG A 24 -2.21 -15.30 7.36
CA ARG A 24 -2.77 -13.95 7.39
C ARG A 24 -3.46 -13.55 6.08
N ALA A 25 -3.58 -14.45 5.11
CA ALA A 25 -4.20 -14.14 3.82
C ALA A 25 -5.59 -13.49 3.94
N LYS A 26 -6.38 -13.91 4.94
CA LYS A 26 -7.72 -13.34 5.21
C LYS A 26 -7.69 -11.87 5.67
N GLU A 27 -6.55 -11.38 6.14
CA GLU A 27 -6.36 -9.98 6.57
C GLU A 27 -6.16 -9.03 5.38
N TRP A 28 -5.92 -9.55 4.17
CA TRP A 28 -5.78 -8.73 2.96
C TRP A 28 -7.00 -7.83 2.72
N LYS A 29 -8.21 -8.29 3.06
CA LYS A 29 -9.43 -7.47 2.98
C LYS A 29 -9.37 -6.20 3.84
N LEU A 30 -8.63 -6.23 4.96
CA LEU A 30 -8.42 -5.05 5.81
C LEU A 30 -7.49 -4.05 5.14
N PHE A 31 -6.46 -4.54 4.44
CA PHE A 31 -5.60 -3.72 3.58
C PHE A 31 -6.41 -3.04 2.48
N VAL A 32 -7.24 -3.80 1.77
CA VAL A 32 -8.13 -3.27 0.73
C VAL A 32 -9.01 -2.16 1.29
N ALA A 33 -9.75 -2.42 2.37
CA ALA A 33 -10.64 -1.43 2.98
C ALA A 33 -9.90 -0.15 3.42
N HIS A 34 -8.64 -0.27 3.85
CA HIS A 34 -7.84 0.87 4.28
C HIS A 34 -7.24 1.67 3.12
N TYR A 35 -6.80 0.99 2.05
CA TYR A 35 -5.97 1.59 1.00
C TYR A 35 -6.66 1.78 -0.36
N GLU A 36 -7.85 1.24 -0.59
CA GLU A 36 -8.59 1.42 -1.85
C GLU A 36 -8.88 2.90 -2.14
N GLY A 37 -9.29 3.67 -1.12
CA GLY A 37 -9.43 5.13 -1.22
C GLY A 37 -8.10 5.91 -1.21
N ARG A 38 -6.96 5.21 -1.13
CA ARG A 38 -5.61 5.78 -1.03
C ARG A 38 -4.70 5.38 -2.19
N GLY A 39 -5.27 4.81 -3.26
CA GLY A 39 -4.53 4.48 -4.47
C GLY A 39 -4.05 3.03 -4.57
N LEU A 40 -4.56 2.12 -3.71
CA LEU A 40 -4.48 0.70 -4.02
C LEU A 40 -5.19 0.44 -5.36
N PRO A 41 -4.59 -0.29 -6.31
CA PRO A 41 -5.21 -0.53 -7.61
C PRO A 41 -6.59 -1.18 -7.46
N PRO A 42 -7.64 -0.66 -8.13
CA PRO A 42 -8.99 -1.20 -8.01
C PRO A 42 -9.07 -2.60 -8.61
N LEU A 43 -10.13 -3.33 -8.24
CA LEU A 43 -10.47 -4.60 -8.87
C LEU A 43 -10.97 -4.34 -10.30
N ASP A 44 -10.38 -5.01 -11.28
CA ASP A 44 -10.80 -4.92 -12.67
C ASP A 44 -12.07 -5.76 -12.89
N ALA A 45 -13.13 -5.12 -13.38
CA ALA A 45 -14.43 -5.75 -13.56
C ALA A 45 -14.47 -6.81 -14.67
N PHE A 46 -13.55 -6.72 -15.65
CA PHE A 46 -13.47 -7.66 -16.76
C PHE A 46 -12.56 -8.86 -16.43
N ALA A 47 -11.40 -8.59 -15.85
CA ALA A 47 -10.42 -9.60 -15.48
C ALA A 47 -10.70 -10.28 -14.13
N GLY A 48 -11.57 -9.70 -13.30
CA GLY A 48 -11.96 -10.26 -11.99
C GLY A 48 -10.84 -10.22 -10.94
N GLY A 49 -9.83 -9.36 -11.12
CA GLY A 49 -8.68 -9.27 -10.24
C GLY A 49 -8.01 -7.90 -10.29
N ARG A 50 -7.06 -7.66 -9.39
CA ARG A 50 -6.22 -6.45 -9.40
C ARG A 50 -4.99 -6.69 -10.26
N TYR A 51 -4.56 -5.66 -10.98
CA TYR A 51 -3.35 -5.71 -11.80
C TYR A 51 -2.11 -5.81 -10.90
N VAL A 52 -1.47 -6.98 -10.90
CA VAL A 52 -0.43 -7.34 -9.92
C VAL A 52 0.80 -6.43 -9.96
N PRO A 53 1.33 -6.01 -11.12
CA PRO A 53 2.44 -5.07 -11.16
C PRO A 53 2.14 -3.72 -10.50
N ALA A 54 0.91 -3.21 -10.63
CA ALA A 54 0.52 -1.97 -9.95
C ALA A 54 0.37 -2.16 -8.45
N VAL A 55 -0.08 -3.34 -7.99
CA VAL A 55 -0.13 -3.65 -6.55
C VAL A 55 1.27 -3.66 -5.95
N ARG A 56 2.25 -4.27 -6.64
CA ARG A 56 3.66 -4.23 -6.22
C ARG A 56 4.16 -2.79 -6.13
N GLN A 57 3.97 -2.00 -7.18
CA GLN A 57 4.42 -0.61 -7.19
C GLN A 57 3.78 0.22 -6.06
N PHE A 58 2.49 0.01 -5.79
CA PHE A 58 1.81 0.67 -4.67
C PHE A 58 2.44 0.28 -3.32
N LEU A 59 2.72 -1.01 -3.11
CA LEU A 59 3.36 -1.50 -1.89
C LEU A 59 4.79 -0.98 -1.75
N ASP A 60 5.57 -0.96 -2.82
CA ASP A 60 6.93 -0.42 -2.82
C ASP A 60 6.91 1.06 -2.42
N ARG A 61 5.95 1.84 -2.93
CA ARG A 61 5.76 3.25 -2.59
C ARG A 61 5.44 3.48 -1.12
N ILE A 62 4.46 2.77 -0.57
CA ILE A 62 4.08 2.98 0.85
C ILE A 62 5.17 2.50 1.82
N ASN A 63 6.07 1.64 1.37
CA ASN A 63 7.23 1.18 2.15
C ASN A 63 8.51 1.97 1.84
N GLY A 64 8.46 3.00 0.99
CA GLY A 64 9.62 3.82 0.64
C GLY A 64 10.72 3.10 -0.15
N VAL A 65 10.38 2.01 -0.83
CA VAL A 65 11.31 1.18 -1.62
C VAL A 65 11.49 1.71 -3.03
N ASP A 66 10.51 2.45 -3.56
CA ASP A 66 10.54 2.99 -4.94
C ASP A 66 11.37 4.29 -5.07
N GLY A 67 11.98 4.76 -3.98
CA GLY A 67 12.75 6.00 -3.95
C GLY A 67 11.91 7.27 -4.08
N ALA A 68 10.57 7.14 -4.16
CA ALA A 68 9.64 8.26 -4.11
C ALA A 68 9.29 8.55 -2.64
N ALA A 69 8.94 9.81 -2.34
CA ALA A 69 8.43 10.15 -1.01
C ALA A 69 7.17 9.31 -0.74
N PRO A 70 7.02 8.70 0.46
CA PRO A 70 5.76 8.08 0.87
C PRO A 70 4.64 9.11 0.73
N PHE A 71 3.38 8.65 0.54
CA PHE A 71 2.22 9.55 0.52
C PHE A 71 2.37 10.64 1.60
N PRO A 72 2.18 11.94 1.27
CA PRO A 72 2.11 12.94 2.32
C PRO A 72 1.02 12.47 3.28
N ALA A 73 1.39 12.26 4.54
CA ALA A 73 0.41 12.01 5.59
C ALA A 73 -0.67 13.08 5.45
N ARG A 74 -1.95 12.69 5.39
CA ARG A 74 -3.04 13.68 5.50
C ARG A 74 -2.93 14.32 6.87
N ASP A 75 -2.29 15.49 6.89
CA ASP A 75 -2.32 16.54 7.90
C ASP A 75 -2.40 16.03 9.35
N GLY A 76 -1.30 15.44 9.83
CA GLY A 76 -0.94 15.53 11.23
C GLY A 76 -0.12 16.81 11.37
N HIS A 77 -0.58 17.73 12.23
CA HIS A 77 0.02 19.04 12.48
C HIS A 77 1.49 18.89 12.92
N GLU A 78 2.43 18.68 11.99
CA GLU A 78 3.85 18.87 12.24
C GLU A 78 4.09 20.37 12.33
N VAL A 79 3.93 20.88 13.54
CA VAL A 79 4.60 22.10 13.95
C VAL A 79 6.07 21.87 13.63
N ARG A 80 6.58 22.56 12.62
CA ARG A 80 8.00 22.52 12.28
C ARG A 80 8.78 22.80 13.56
N GLU A 81 9.59 21.85 14.02
CA GLU A 81 10.59 22.04 15.10
C GLU A 81 11.71 23.03 14.73
N ALA A 82 11.44 23.97 13.81
CA ALA A 82 12.31 25.09 13.46
C ALA A 82 12.02 26.36 14.28
N GLU A 83 10.97 26.39 15.11
CA GLU A 83 10.58 27.59 15.88
C GLU A 83 10.99 27.58 17.37
N TRP A 84 11.54 26.50 17.92
CA TRP A 84 11.91 26.47 19.35
C TRP A 84 13.21 27.22 19.70
N HIS A 85 14.12 27.41 18.75
CA HIS A 85 15.42 28.07 19.01
C HIS A 85 15.41 29.61 18.91
N LYS A 86 14.24 30.27 18.78
CA LYS A 86 14.18 31.75 18.66
C LYS A 86 13.41 32.49 19.74
N ARG A 87 13.02 31.84 20.85
CA ARG A 87 12.36 32.51 22.00
C ARG A 87 13.12 32.39 23.33
N ARG A 88 14.45 32.28 23.25
CA ARG A 88 15.36 32.51 24.38
C ARG A 88 16.53 33.40 23.92
N SER A 89 16.20 34.66 23.67
CA SER A 89 17.10 35.81 23.64
C SER A 89 16.36 36.97 24.27
#